data_AF-A0A6B3F7C6-F1
#
_entry.id   AF-A0A6B3F7C6-F1
#
_cell.length_a   1.000
_cell.length_b   1.000
_cell.length_c   1.000
_cell.angle_alpha   90.00
_cell.angle_beta   90.00
_cell.angle_gamma   90.00
#
_symmetry.space_group_name_H-M   'P 1'
#
loop_
_entity.id
_entity.type
_entity.pdbx_description
1 polymer ?
#
loop_
_entity_poly.entity_id
_entity_poly.type
_entity_poly.pdbx_seq_one_letter_code
_entity_poly.pdbx_strand_id
1 'polypeptide(L)' 'MLGTWFAQGGGRREKVVLATKVNGYMGVGDPWPNHHKLSAANIRRAVDASLKRLQTDHIDLYQ' A
#
# COMPACT_ATOMS: atom_id res chain seq x y z
N MET A 1 -10.21 8.86 0.68
CA MET A 1 -9.21 7.92 0.11
C MET A 1 -9.88 6.57 -0.17
N LEU A 2 -9.25 5.64 -0.90
CA LEU A 2 -9.87 4.34 -1.22
C LEU A 2 -10.16 3.50 0.04
N GLY A 3 -9.27 3.52 1.04
CA GLY A 3 -9.50 2.78 2.29
C GLY A 3 -10.72 3.27 3.07
N THR A 4 -10.94 4.58 3.14
CA THR A 4 -12.15 5.13 3.78
C THR A 4 -13.43 4.74 3.04
N TRP A 5 -13.35 4.47 1.74
CA TRP A 5 -14.48 3.96 0.97
C TRP A 5 -14.75 2.48 1.24
N PHE A 6 -13.71 1.63 1.36
CA PHE A 6 -13.87 0.25 1.83
C PHE A 6 -14.48 0.21 3.25
N ALA A 7 -14.03 1.08 4.15
CA ALA A 7 -14.47 1.15 5.54
C ALA A 7 -15.97 1.52 5.71
N GLN A 8 -16.62 2.04 4.67
CA GLN A 8 -18.07 2.28 4.68
C GLN A 8 -18.91 0.99 4.62
N GLY A 9 -18.28 -0.19 4.52
CA GLY A 9 -18.96 -1.49 4.56
C GLY A 9 -19.63 -1.91 3.25
N GLY A 10 -20.66 -2.75 3.31
CA GLY A 10 -21.44 -3.21 2.14
C GLY A 10 -20.76 -4.29 1.28
N GLY A 11 -19.75 -4.96 1.82
CA GLY A 11 -18.98 -5.97 1.10
C GLY A 11 -18.15 -5.40 -0.05
N ARG A 12 -17.74 -4.12 0.06
CA ARG A 12 -17.02 -3.40 -1.01
C ARG A 12 -15.64 -3.98 -1.25
N ARG A 13 -14.93 -4.40 -0.20
CA ARG A 13 -13.55 -4.89 -0.33
C ARG A 13 -13.51 -6.22 -1.09
N GLU A 14 -14.47 -7.08 -0.81
CA GLU A 14 -14.60 -8.46 -1.31
C GLU A 14 -15.05 -8.51 -2.77
N LYS A 15 -15.64 -7.42 -3.28
CA LYS A 15 -16.12 -7.28 -4.66
C LYS A 15 -15.10 -6.60 -5.59
N VAL A 16 -13.91 -6.26 -5.08
CA VAL A 16 -12.91 -5.47 -5.80
C VAL A 16 -11.58 -6.22 -5.84
N VAL A 17 -10.99 -6.30 -7.03
CA VAL A 17 -9.58 -6.70 -7.19
C VAL A 17 -8.72 -5.45 -6.97
N LEU A 18 -7.95 -5.44 -5.88
CA LEU A 18 -7.10 -4.33 -5.47
C LEU A 18 -5.67 -4.54 -5.95
N ALA A 19 -5.25 -3.71 -6.91
CA ALA A 19 -3.86 -3.62 -7.34
C ALA A 19 -3.17 -2.38 -6.75
N THR A 20 -1.93 -2.52 -6.30
CA THR A 20 -1.09 -1.38 -5.92
C THR A 20 0.38 -1.66 -6.22
N LYS A 21 1.22 -0.62 -6.12
CA LYS A 21 2.59 -0.65 -6.62
C LYS A 21 3.60 -0.01 -5.67
N VAL A 22 4.83 -0.49 -5.71
CA VAL A 22 5.98 0.03 -4.94
C VAL A 22 7.15 0.34 -5.86
N ASN A 23 7.67 1.57 -5.76
CA ASN A 23 8.94 1.95 -6.40
C ASN A 23 9.41 3.31 -5.90
N GLY A 24 8.47 4.26 -5.82
CA GLY A 24 8.75 5.66 -5.51
C GLY A 24 9.18 5.92 -4.06
N TYR A 25 9.91 7.01 -3.88
CA TYR A 25 10.15 7.60 -2.57
C TYR A 25 8.90 8.35 -2.12
N MET A 26 8.36 7.98 -0.96
CA MET A 26 7.14 8.58 -0.38
C MET A 26 7.43 9.36 0.92
N GLY A 27 8.72 9.56 1.25
CA GLY A 27 9.15 10.29 2.44
C GLY A 27 9.23 11.80 2.20
N VAL A 28 9.42 12.55 3.29
CA VAL A 28 9.70 13.99 3.27
C VAL A 28 11.19 14.18 3.50
N GLY A 29 11.85 15.04 2.73
CA GLY A 29 13.30 15.27 2.81
C GLY A 29 14.11 14.32 1.93
N ASP A 30 15.43 14.28 2.14
CA ASP A 30 16.34 13.56 1.26
C ASP A 30 16.12 12.03 1.27
N PRO A 31 16.29 11.35 0.12
CA PRO A 31 16.16 9.90 0.05
C PRO A 31 17.14 9.17 0.98
N TRP A 32 16.62 8.55 2.02
CA TRP A 32 17.39 7.65 2.87
C TRP A 32 17.58 6.27 2.21
N PRO A 33 18.71 5.56 2.47
CA PRO A 33 18.88 4.19 2.02
C PRO A 33 17.68 3.29 2.39
N ASN A 34 17.26 2.44 1.46
CA ASN A 34 16.13 1.51 1.64
C ASN A 34 14.75 2.17 1.90
N HIS A 35 14.57 3.46 1.58
CA HIS A 35 13.26 4.14 1.64
C HIS A 35 12.62 4.32 0.25
N HIS A 36 13.22 3.73 -0.78
CA HIS A 36 12.77 3.77 -2.17
C HIS A 36 13.28 2.54 -2.93
N LYS A 37 12.83 2.34 -4.18
CA LYS A 37 13.17 1.18 -5.04
C LYS A 37 12.74 -0.15 -4.41
N LEU A 38 13.34 -1.25 -4.84
CA LEU A 38 12.88 -2.62 -4.60
C LEU A 38 13.75 -3.39 -3.60
N SER A 39 14.31 -2.71 -2.58
CA SER A 39 14.96 -3.44 -1.50
C SER A 39 13.93 -4.19 -0.66
N ALA A 40 14.31 -5.36 -0.15
CA ALA A 40 13.39 -6.20 0.63
C ALA A 40 12.87 -5.50 1.91
N ALA A 41 13.64 -4.57 2.47
CA ALA A 41 13.21 -3.75 3.59
C ALA A 41 12.18 -2.69 3.16
N ASN A 42 12.39 -2.04 2.01
CA ASN A 42 11.44 -1.07 1.49
C ASN A 42 10.11 -1.72 1.10
N ILE A 43 10.17 -2.86 0.40
CA ILE A 43 8.98 -3.61 -0.04
C ILE A 43 8.09 -3.96 1.16
N ARG A 44 8.67 -4.48 2.25
CA ARG A 44 7.91 -4.80 3.48
C ARG A 44 7.27 -3.56 4.13
N ARG A 45 8.03 -2.49 4.30
CA ARG A 45 7.50 -1.24 4.89
C ARG A 45 6.43 -0.61 4.01
N ALA A 46 6.60 -0.65 2.69
CA ALA A 46 5.68 -0.06 1.74
C ALA A 46 4.36 -0.84 1.65
N VAL A 47 4.40 -2.18 1.75
CA VAL A 47 3.18 -2.98 1.79
C VAL A 47 2.40 -2.73 3.08
N ASP A 48 3.07 -2.67 4.24
CA ASP A 48 2.44 -2.36 5.52
C ASP A 48 1.78 -0.97 5.51
N ALA A 49 2.48 0.03 4.98
CA ALA A 49 1.94 1.38 4.82
C ALA A 49 0.74 1.42 3.85
N SER A 50 0.77 0.60 2.79
CA SER A 50 -0.31 0.52 1.82
C SER A 50 -1.55 -0.13 2.42
N LEU A 51 -1.41 -1.27 3.09
CA LEU A 51 -2.49 -1.96 3.81
C LEU A 51 -3.15 -1.04 4.84
N LYS A 52 -2.34 -0.31 5.63
CA LYS A 52 -2.85 0.66 6.60
C LYS A 52 -3.66 1.78 5.96
N ARG A 53 -3.16 2.38 4.87
CA ARG A 53 -3.86 3.47 4.15
C ARG A 53 -5.11 2.97 3.42
N LEU A 54 -5.07 1.73 2.95
CA LEU A 54 -6.17 1.08 2.23
C LEU A 54 -7.17 0.41 3.18
N GLN A 55 -6.89 0.36 4.49
CA GLN A 55 -7.77 -0.23 5.50
C GLN A 55 -8.25 -1.64 5.14
N THR A 56 -7.32 -2.47 4.68
CA THR A 56 -7.54 -3.88 4.33
C THR A 56 -6.32 -4.71 4.74
N ASP A 57 -6.52 -6.01 4.87
CA ASP A 57 -5.51 -6.99 5.27
C ASP A 57 -4.81 -7.66 4.07
N HIS A 58 -5.30 -7.49 2.85
CA HIS A 58 -4.72 -8.08 1.65
C HIS A 58 -4.76 -7.18 0.42
N ILE A 59 -3.84 -7.44 -0.50
CA ILE A 59 -3.73 -6.84 -1.83
C ILE A 59 -3.75 -7.99 -2.84
N ASP A 60 -4.58 -7.89 -3.87
CA ASP A 60 -4.77 -8.94 -4.86
C ASP A 60 -3.62 -8.99 -5.88
N LEU A 61 -3.02 -7.83 -6.18
CA LEU A 61 -1.86 -7.71 -7.05
C LEU A 61 -0.91 -6.62 -6.55
N TYR A 62 0.36 -6.99 -6.35
CA TYR A 62 1.41 -6.06 -5.92
C TYR A 62 2.51 -5.99 -6.99
N GLN A 63 2.75 -4.79 -7.52
CA GLN A 63 3.68 -4.51 -8.64
C GLN A 63 4.87 -3.65 -8.24
#